data_AF-A0A5B0LL64-F1
#
_entry.id   AF-A0A5B0LL64-F1
#
_cell.length_a   1.000
_cell.length_b   1.000
_cell.length_c   1.000
_cell.angle_alpha   90.00
_cell.angle_beta   90.00
_cell.angle_gamma   90.00
#
_symmetry.space_group_name_H-M   'P 1'
#
loop_
_entity.id
_entity.type
_entity.pdbx_description
1 polymer ?
#
loop_
_entity_poly.entity_id
_entity_poly.type
_entity_poly.pdbx_seq_one_letter_code
_entity_poly.pdbx_strand_id
1 'polypeptide(L)'
;MRSSCSGGVSSNRLLSYGTPFYGLYYQKAETELSPVTAISQIMMIARAKLLYHDPSSGLSQSQIFALLGSTIQPQMYTAWEINTETLSSHAAHCMYISPSQDKIVCDYPSHLLYSSAAHQFLASDDSHWVTCIDALTLAVQQGLITIGDAREMAAKIILVRAIHQTMKKLLEGEDEIVSQEAECDQEDSISPRTIDQIHFGPTADEAKQKLVDQGMIFFNHFILIRYTPNAKHFMEYLYQGLAVQCKPLQPGFDQLFTIYLKPHTDSNSAILDVNNVTYCGIQVKNHLDSIDWTESSKWTSCHVKIEGINNPYLVILFNFMAPIPKTPRLLPSDDNQQTFIQIHSLKDLGCLTPGIASALERLVDLEADLIRMGTQDAKTERWIKLVNPLAYP
;
A
#
# COMPACT_ATOMS: atom_id res chain seq x y z
N MET A 1 14.20 -4.66 -7.95
CA MET A 1 13.67 -5.49 -6.85
C MET A 1 12.71 -6.51 -7.43
N ARG A 2 12.85 -7.78 -7.04
CA ARG A 2 12.00 -8.88 -7.53
C ARG A 2 10.84 -9.09 -6.56
N SER A 3 9.62 -9.23 -7.09
CA SER A 3 8.51 -9.82 -6.31
C SER A 3 8.64 -11.34 -6.40
N SER A 4 8.49 -12.08 -5.30
CA SER A 4 8.54 -13.54 -5.32
C SER A 4 7.47 -14.11 -4.40
N CYS A 5 6.61 -14.99 -4.94
CA CYS A 5 5.69 -15.81 -4.17
C CYS A 5 6.34 -17.13 -3.69
N SER A 6 7.60 -17.39 -4.03
CA SER A 6 8.29 -18.67 -3.79
C SER A 6 9.38 -18.62 -2.69
N GLY A 7 9.54 -17.48 -2.02
CA GLY A 7 10.49 -17.30 -0.92
C GLY A 7 9.96 -17.79 0.43
N GLY A 8 9.88 -19.12 0.65
CA GLY A 8 9.93 -19.72 1.99
C GLY A 8 8.69 -19.62 2.89
N VAL A 9 7.51 -19.26 2.37
CA VAL A 9 6.28 -19.20 3.18
C VAL A 9 5.27 -20.24 2.69
N SER A 10 4.94 -21.25 3.51
CA SER A 10 3.96 -22.28 3.12
C SER A 10 2.53 -21.73 3.13
N SER A 11 1.70 -22.19 2.18
CA SER A 11 0.27 -21.82 2.09
C SER A 11 -0.47 -22.06 3.40
N ASN A 12 -0.21 -23.19 4.06
CA ASN A 12 -0.78 -23.53 5.36
C ASN A 12 -0.52 -22.45 6.43
N ARG A 13 0.65 -21.81 6.40
CA ARG A 13 0.97 -20.73 7.35
C ARG A 13 0.19 -19.46 7.02
N LEU A 14 0.14 -19.05 5.76
CA LEU A 14 -0.61 -17.85 5.36
C LEU A 14 -2.10 -17.95 5.70
N LEU A 15 -2.67 -19.15 5.56
CA LEU A 15 -4.07 -19.44 5.84
C LEU A 15 -4.38 -19.55 7.33
N SER A 16 -3.35 -19.63 8.18
CA SER A 16 -3.50 -19.66 9.64
C SER A 16 -3.62 -18.26 10.26
N TYR A 17 -3.34 -17.20 9.50
CA TYR A 17 -3.49 -15.82 9.94
C TYR A 17 -4.89 -15.25 9.60
N GLY A 18 -5.39 -14.37 10.45
CA GLY A 18 -6.67 -13.69 10.27
C GLY A 18 -7.85 -14.47 10.85
N THR A 19 -8.84 -14.79 10.02
CA THR A 19 -10.06 -15.48 10.46
C THR A 19 -9.84 -16.99 10.53
N PRO A 20 -10.32 -17.68 11.59
CA PRO A 20 -10.04 -19.10 11.79
C PRO A 20 -10.70 -20.01 10.75
N PHE A 21 -11.70 -19.49 10.02
CA PHE A 21 -12.47 -20.25 9.05
C PHE A 21 -11.60 -20.81 7.91
N TYR A 22 -10.75 -19.99 7.31
CA TYR A 22 -10.07 -20.39 6.06
C TYR A 22 -8.95 -21.42 6.27
N GLY A 23 -8.18 -21.29 7.34
CA GLY A 23 -7.17 -22.29 7.69
C GLY A 23 -7.78 -23.67 7.95
N LEU A 24 -8.89 -23.70 8.71
CA LEU A 24 -9.63 -24.95 8.98
C LEU A 24 -10.26 -25.53 7.70
N TYR A 25 -10.85 -24.69 6.86
CA TYR A 25 -11.38 -25.12 5.58
C TYR A 25 -10.29 -25.75 4.71
N TYR A 26 -9.14 -25.07 4.59
CA TYR A 26 -8.01 -25.54 3.79
C TYR A 26 -7.49 -26.90 4.26
N GLN A 27 -7.25 -27.05 5.57
CA GLN A 27 -6.78 -28.30 6.15
C GLN A 27 -7.72 -29.47 5.85
N LYS A 28 -9.03 -29.23 5.85
CA LYS A 28 -10.01 -30.25 5.50
C LYS A 28 -10.06 -30.49 3.99
N ALA A 29 -10.04 -29.43 3.19
CA ALA A 29 -10.09 -29.50 1.73
C ALA A 29 -8.87 -30.21 1.13
N GLU A 30 -7.66 -30.01 1.67
CA GLU A 30 -6.44 -30.69 1.21
C GLU A 30 -6.47 -32.22 1.38
N THR A 31 -7.40 -32.76 2.19
CA THR A 31 -7.57 -34.23 2.28
C THR A 31 -8.28 -34.83 1.06
N GLU A 32 -8.96 -34.00 0.27
CA GLU A 32 -9.84 -34.43 -0.83
C GLU A 32 -9.53 -33.72 -2.15
N LEU A 33 -8.87 -32.55 -2.12
CA LEU A 33 -8.58 -31.69 -3.25
C LEU A 33 -7.07 -31.39 -3.35
N SER A 34 -6.62 -31.01 -4.55
CA SER A 34 -5.28 -30.46 -4.70
C SER A 34 -5.17 -29.10 -3.97
N PRO A 35 -3.97 -28.71 -3.48
CA PRO A 35 -3.75 -27.41 -2.84
C PRO A 35 -4.24 -26.22 -3.68
N VAL A 36 -4.02 -26.28 -4.99
CA VAL A 36 -4.45 -25.23 -5.94
C VAL A 36 -5.98 -25.13 -6.00
N THR A 37 -6.68 -26.26 -6.08
CA THR A 37 -8.14 -26.28 -6.10
C THR A 37 -8.72 -25.80 -4.76
N ALA A 38 -8.13 -26.21 -3.64
CA ALA A 38 -8.55 -25.77 -2.30
C ALA A 38 -8.37 -24.25 -2.14
N ILE A 39 -7.23 -23.68 -2.54
CA ILE A 39 -6.98 -22.23 -2.53
C ILE A 39 -8.00 -21.51 -3.44
N SER A 40 -8.26 -22.03 -4.64
CA SER A 40 -9.23 -21.45 -5.57
C SER A 40 -10.63 -21.38 -4.96
N GLN A 41 -11.10 -22.45 -4.29
CA GLN A 41 -12.39 -22.45 -3.59
C GLN A 41 -12.43 -21.43 -2.46
N ILE A 42 -11.38 -21.35 -1.65
CA ILE A 42 -11.27 -20.37 -0.57
C ILE A 42 -11.33 -18.94 -1.10
N MET A 43 -10.65 -18.65 -2.20
CA MET A 43 -10.66 -17.35 -2.87
C MET A 43 -12.07 -16.99 -3.37
N MET A 44 -12.81 -17.96 -3.93
CA MET A 44 -14.21 -17.76 -4.30
C MET A 44 -15.09 -17.44 -3.09
N ILE A 45 -14.92 -18.16 -1.97
CA ILE A 45 -15.67 -17.92 -0.73
C ILE A 45 -15.35 -16.53 -0.16
N ALA A 46 -14.07 -16.16 -0.11
CA ALA A 46 -13.64 -14.84 0.35
C ALA A 46 -14.22 -13.71 -0.52
N ARG A 47 -14.17 -13.85 -1.85
CA ARG A 47 -14.77 -12.90 -2.79
C ARG A 47 -16.28 -12.81 -2.61
N ALA A 48 -16.98 -13.94 -2.53
CA ALA A 48 -18.42 -13.97 -2.31
C ALA A 48 -18.79 -13.28 -0.99
N LYS A 49 -17.98 -13.47 0.05
CA LYS A 49 -18.20 -12.81 1.34
C LYS A 49 -17.93 -11.30 1.32
N LEU A 50 -16.93 -10.84 0.58
CA LEU A 50 -16.67 -9.40 0.40
C LEU A 50 -17.71 -8.71 -0.47
N LEU A 51 -18.22 -9.37 -1.51
CA LEU A 51 -19.19 -8.76 -2.42
C LEU A 51 -20.63 -8.93 -1.95
N TYR A 52 -20.93 -9.98 -1.18
CA TYR A 52 -22.25 -10.39 -0.68
C TYR A 52 -23.30 -10.71 -1.77
N HIS A 53 -23.42 -9.87 -2.78
CA HIS A 53 -24.26 -10.02 -3.97
C HIS A 53 -23.46 -9.80 -5.25
N ASP A 54 -24.02 -10.23 -6.39
CA ASP A 54 -23.42 -10.06 -7.71
C ASP A 54 -23.39 -8.58 -8.12
N PRO A 55 -22.22 -8.00 -8.45
CA PRO A 55 -22.09 -6.60 -8.85
C PRO A 55 -22.45 -6.34 -10.32
N SER A 56 -23.28 -7.17 -10.96
CA SER A 56 -23.66 -7.03 -12.38
C SER A 56 -24.38 -5.72 -12.72
N SER A 57 -24.97 -5.05 -11.72
CA SER A 57 -25.58 -3.72 -11.85
C SER A 57 -24.66 -2.56 -11.44
N GLY A 58 -23.38 -2.85 -11.18
CA GLY A 58 -22.41 -1.93 -10.59
C GLY A 58 -22.12 -2.25 -9.13
N LEU A 59 -21.04 -1.66 -8.60
CA LEU A 59 -20.65 -1.82 -7.20
C LEU A 59 -21.43 -0.87 -6.30
N SER A 60 -22.02 -1.39 -5.22
CA SER A 60 -22.57 -0.56 -4.15
C SER A 60 -21.44 0.08 -3.33
N GLN A 61 -21.74 1.15 -2.57
CA GLN A 61 -20.75 1.77 -1.68
C GLN A 61 -20.16 0.76 -0.69
N SER A 62 -20.98 -0.11 -0.09
CA SER A 62 -20.52 -1.12 0.87
C SER A 62 -19.62 -2.17 0.24
N GLN A 63 -19.90 -2.58 -1.01
CA GLN A 63 -19.00 -3.45 -1.77
C GLN A 63 -17.65 -2.78 -2.04
N ILE A 64 -17.67 -1.51 -2.46
CA ILE A 64 -16.45 -0.72 -2.70
C ILE A 64 -15.62 -0.64 -1.42
N PHE A 65 -16.23 -0.26 -0.30
CA PHE A 65 -15.50 -0.12 0.96
C PHE A 65 -15.13 -1.45 1.59
N ALA A 66 -15.75 -2.57 1.20
CA ALA A 66 -15.25 -3.89 1.54
C ALA A 66 -13.96 -4.25 0.78
N LEU A 67 -13.90 -3.92 -0.51
CA LEU A 67 -12.72 -4.12 -1.35
C LEU A 67 -11.56 -3.19 -0.91
N LEU A 68 -11.84 -1.92 -0.65
CA LEU A 68 -10.85 -0.95 -0.17
C LEU A 68 -10.44 -1.22 1.28
N GLY A 69 -11.39 -1.59 2.14
CA GLY A 69 -11.16 -1.95 3.54
C GLY A 69 -10.17 -3.10 3.68
N SER A 70 -10.35 -4.16 2.91
CA SER A 70 -9.46 -5.33 2.92
C SER A 70 -8.10 -5.11 2.26
N THR A 71 -7.85 -3.96 1.62
CA THR A 71 -6.62 -3.70 0.84
C THR A 71 -5.83 -2.50 1.37
N ILE A 72 -6.45 -1.32 1.51
CA ILE A 72 -5.77 -0.07 1.90
C ILE A 72 -6.25 0.51 3.24
N GLN A 73 -7.29 -0.08 3.85
CA GLN A 73 -7.91 0.32 5.12
C GLN A 73 -8.19 1.83 5.24
N PRO A 74 -9.12 2.40 4.44
CA PRO A 74 -9.56 3.77 4.64
C PRO A 74 -10.23 3.91 6.01
N GLN A 75 -9.91 4.97 6.75
CA GLN A 75 -10.46 5.21 8.09
C GLN A 75 -11.81 5.92 8.00
N MET A 76 -12.90 5.18 8.20
CA MET A 76 -14.28 5.64 7.99
C MET A 76 -15.02 5.93 9.30
N TYR A 77 -14.47 6.78 10.18
CA TYR A 77 -15.01 6.98 11.54
C TYR A 77 -16.43 7.57 11.58
N THR A 78 -16.83 8.31 10.55
CA THR A 78 -18.13 9.01 10.47
C THR A 78 -19.12 8.34 9.51
N ALA A 79 -18.71 7.27 8.80
CA ALA A 79 -19.54 6.60 7.80
C ALA A 79 -20.44 5.52 8.42
N TRP A 80 -21.40 5.94 9.26
CA TRP A 80 -22.30 5.03 9.99
C TRP A 80 -22.99 3.99 9.09
N GLU A 81 -23.62 4.43 8.00
CA GLU A 81 -24.39 3.55 7.11
C GLU A 81 -23.48 2.52 6.43
N ILE A 82 -22.32 2.96 5.95
CA ILE A 82 -21.32 2.10 5.31
C ILE A 82 -20.75 1.10 6.33
N ASN A 83 -20.40 1.54 7.54
CA ASN A 83 -19.88 0.66 8.60
C ASN A 83 -20.90 -0.39 9.03
N THR A 84 -22.17 -0.01 9.14
CA THR A 84 -23.25 -0.94 9.53
C THR A 84 -23.44 -2.03 8.47
N GLU A 85 -23.51 -1.65 7.19
CA GLU A 85 -23.70 -2.60 6.10
C GLU A 85 -22.45 -3.48 5.89
N THR A 86 -21.24 -2.90 5.97
CA THR A 86 -20.00 -3.68 5.85
C THR A 86 -19.82 -4.67 6.99
N LEU A 87 -20.26 -4.34 8.20
CA LEU A 87 -20.29 -5.23 9.36
C LEU A 87 -21.29 -6.38 9.17
N SER A 88 -22.53 -6.08 8.77
CA SER A 88 -23.57 -7.11 8.62
C SER A 88 -23.30 -8.06 7.46
N SER A 89 -22.82 -7.53 6.34
CA SER A 89 -22.87 -8.22 5.06
C SER A 89 -21.47 -8.54 4.50
N HIS A 90 -20.47 -7.67 4.72
CA HIS A 90 -19.21 -7.68 3.97
C HIS A 90 -17.94 -8.01 4.78
N ALA A 91 -18.07 -8.71 5.91
CA ALA A 91 -16.94 -9.20 6.73
C ALA A 91 -16.08 -8.13 7.44
N ALA A 92 -16.56 -6.90 7.52
CA ALA A 92 -15.91 -5.94 8.42
C ALA A 92 -16.10 -6.38 9.87
N HIS A 93 -15.13 -6.05 10.72
CA HIS A 93 -15.18 -6.33 12.16
C HIS A 93 -15.55 -5.06 12.91
N CYS A 94 -16.41 -5.19 13.90
CA CYS A 94 -16.76 -4.09 14.79
C CYS A 94 -15.59 -3.81 15.73
N MET A 95 -15.02 -2.61 15.64
CA MET A 95 -13.92 -2.16 16.50
C MET A 95 -14.42 -1.36 17.69
N TYR A 96 -15.51 -0.61 17.50
CA TYR A 96 -16.06 0.24 18.55
C TYR A 96 -17.53 0.55 18.27
N ILE A 97 -18.34 0.54 19.32
CA ILE A 97 -19.69 1.07 19.33
C ILE A 97 -19.71 2.17 20.39
N SER A 98 -20.15 3.35 19.99
CA SER A 98 -20.35 4.47 20.91
C SER A 98 -21.35 4.13 22.03
N PRO A 99 -21.17 4.66 23.26
CA PRO A 99 -22.15 4.51 24.33
C PRO A 99 -23.57 5.00 23.95
N SER A 100 -23.64 6.05 23.12
CA SER A 100 -24.88 6.61 22.55
C SER A 100 -25.49 5.75 21.44
N GLN A 101 -24.79 4.72 20.95
CA GLN A 101 -25.19 3.82 19.86
C GLN A 101 -25.46 4.53 18.52
N ASP A 102 -24.90 5.73 18.33
CA ASP A 102 -25.02 6.53 17.11
C ASP A 102 -23.78 6.46 16.21
N LYS A 103 -22.72 5.79 16.68
CA LYS A 103 -21.46 5.54 15.95
C LYS A 103 -21.01 4.09 16.09
N ILE A 104 -20.76 3.44 14.97
CA ILE A 104 -20.07 2.16 14.83
C ILE A 104 -18.83 2.44 13.99
N VAL A 105 -17.68 1.99 14.50
CA VAL A 105 -16.42 2.00 13.76
C VAL A 105 -16.09 0.57 13.41
N CYS A 106 -15.93 0.33 12.11
CA CYS A 106 -15.57 -0.96 11.57
C CYS A 106 -14.17 -0.90 10.96
N ASP A 107 -13.50 -2.05 10.96
CA ASP A 107 -12.24 -2.23 10.27
C ASP A 107 -12.16 -3.66 9.71
N TYR A 108 -11.33 -3.85 8.70
CA TYR A 108 -11.06 -5.18 8.16
C TYR A 108 -9.87 -5.80 8.89
N PRO A 109 -9.97 -7.06 9.37
CA PRO A 109 -8.82 -7.71 9.97
C PRO A 109 -7.69 -7.86 8.94
N SER A 110 -6.43 -7.82 9.40
CA SER A 110 -5.27 -8.18 8.58
C SER A 110 -5.47 -9.60 8.05
N HIS A 111 -5.76 -9.72 6.76
CA HIS A 111 -6.20 -10.99 6.21
C HIS A 111 -5.80 -11.13 4.75
N LEU A 112 -4.79 -11.96 4.52
CA LEU A 112 -4.24 -12.20 3.19
C LEU A 112 -5.33 -12.60 2.18
N LEU A 113 -6.25 -13.50 2.55
CA LEU A 113 -7.28 -13.98 1.62
C LEU A 113 -8.32 -12.93 1.22
N TYR A 114 -8.83 -12.12 2.16
CA TYR A 114 -9.76 -11.06 1.79
C TYR A 114 -9.07 -10.05 0.88
N SER A 115 -7.86 -9.62 1.23
CA SER A 115 -7.03 -8.76 0.39
C SER A 115 -6.80 -9.36 -1.00
N SER A 116 -6.39 -10.63 -1.09
CA SER A 116 -6.14 -11.31 -2.36
C SER A 116 -7.41 -11.42 -3.20
N ALA A 117 -8.55 -11.73 -2.59
CA ALA A 117 -9.84 -11.81 -3.28
C ALA A 117 -10.29 -10.43 -3.79
N ALA A 118 -10.12 -9.39 -2.98
CA ALA A 118 -10.37 -8.01 -3.39
C ALA A 118 -9.46 -7.61 -4.54
N HIS A 119 -8.16 -7.91 -4.45
CA HIS A 119 -7.20 -7.66 -5.53
C HIS A 119 -7.55 -8.36 -6.83
N GLN A 120 -7.89 -9.65 -6.76
CA GLN A 120 -8.27 -10.40 -7.96
C GLN A 120 -9.49 -9.78 -8.64
N PHE A 121 -10.47 -9.31 -7.86
CA PHE A 121 -11.64 -8.61 -8.37
C PHE A 121 -11.28 -7.24 -8.95
N LEU A 122 -10.54 -6.41 -8.22
CA LEU A 122 -10.16 -5.07 -8.66
C LEU A 122 -9.27 -5.09 -9.91
N ALA A 123 -8.46 -6.12 -10.09
CA ALA A 123 -7.57 -6.25 -11.24
C ALA A 123 -8.19 -6.96 -12.44
N SER A 124 -9.40 -7.52 -12.32
CA SER A 124 -10.06 -8.17 -13.47
C SER A 124 -10.52 -7.16 -14.51
N ASP A 125 -10.80 -5.93 -14.10
CA ASP A 125 -11.16 -4.81 -14.95
C ASP A 125 -10.71 -3.50 -14.28
N ASP A 126 -9.97 -2.67 -15.00
CA ASP A 126 -9.51 -1.37 -14.51
C ASP A 126 -10.67 -0.43 -14.15
N SER A 127 -11.86 -0.64 -14.74
CA SER A 127 -13.07 0.10 -14.38
C SER A 127 -13.45 -0.07 -12.90
N HIS A 128 -13.12 -1.22 -12.29
CA HIS A 128 -13.34 -1.46 -10.85
C HIS A 128 -12.45 -0.55 -9.99
N TRP A 129 -11.17 -0.39 -10.36
CA TRP A 129 -10.27 0.54 -9.67
C TRP A 129 -10.76 1.98 -9.80
N VAL A 130 -11.14 2.42 -11.00
CA VAL A 130 -11.68 3.76 -11.23
C VAL A 130 -12.92 4.01 -10.37
N THR A 131 -13.88 3.08 -10.38
CA THR A 131 -15.10 3.16 -9.56
C THR A 131 -14.79 3.26 -8.08
N CYS A 132 -13.83 2.46 -7.58
CA CYS A 132 -13.44 2.49 -6.18
C CYS A 132 -12.75 3.81 -5.79
N ILE A 133 -11.86 4.33 -6.65
CA ILE A 133 -11.18 5.61 -6.41
C ILE A 133 -12.16 6.78 -6.45
N ASP A 134 -13.13 6.77 -7.35
CA ASP A 134 -14.15 7.82 -7.44
C ASP A 134 -15.07 7.81 -6.20
N ALA A 135 -15.49 6.63 -5.74
CA ALA A 135 -16.26 6.52 -4.50
C ALA A 135 -15.44 6.93 -3.26
N LEU A 136 -14.13 6.62 -3.24
CA LEU A 136 -13.23 7.09 -2.19
C LEU A 136 -13.11 8.62 -2.20
N THR A 137 -12.98 9.22 -3.38
CA THR A 137 -12.96 10.67 -3.60
C THR A 137 -14.24 11.32 -3.06
N LEU A 138 -15.40 10.74 -3.39
CA LEU A 138 -16.69 11.22 -2.89
C LEU A 138 -16.80 11.12 -1.36
N ALA A 139 -16.33 10.01 -0.77
CA ALA A 139 -16.35 9.85 0.69
C ALA A 139 -15.46 10.88 1.40
N VAL A 140 -14.30 11.23 0.84
CA VAL A 140 -13.46 12.33 1.33
C VAL A 140 -14.19 13.67 1.22
N GLN A 141 -14.81 13.98 0.08
CA GLN A 141 -15.60 15.21 -0.12
C GLN A 141 -16.77 15.34 0.85
N GLN A 142 -17.40 14.22 1.22
CA GLN A 142 -18.51 14.17 2.17
C GLN A 142 -18.07 14.21 3.64
N GLY A 143 -16.76 14.23 3.93
CA GLY A 143 -16.23 14.20 5.30
C GLY A 143 -16.40 12.85 5.99
N LEU A 144 -16.59 11.77 5.23
CA LEU A 144 -16.65 10.39 5.74
C LEU A 144 -15.25 9.84 6.06
N ILE A 145 -14.24 10.36 5.35
CA ILE A 145 -12.81 10.07 5.53
C ILE A 145 -12.08 11.42 5.59
N THR A 146 -11.00 11.51 6.38
CA THR A 146 -10.31 12.78 6.54
C THR A 146 -9.51 13.16 5.29
N ILE A 147 -9.51 14.46 4.94
CA ILE A 147 -8.86 14.93 3.70
C ILE A 147 -7.33 14.78 3.76
N GLY A 148 -6.74 14.81 4.96
CA GLY A 148 -5.30 14.54 5.17
C GLY A 148 -4.89 13.13 4.73
N ASP A 149 -5.83 12.18 4.75
CA ASP A 149 -5.58 10.79 4.35
C ASP A 149 -5.64 10.59 2.83
N ALA A 150 -6.19 11.53 2.04
CA ALA A 150 -6.47 11.31 0.61
C ALA A 150 -5.21 10.96 -0.19
N ARG A 151 -4.13 11.71 0.03
CA ARG A 151 -2.85 11.49 -0.67
C ARG A 151 -2.11 10.26 -0.16
N GLU A 152 -2.22 9.97 1.12
CA GLU A 152 -1.69 8.74 1.71
C GLU A 152 -2.43 7.51 1.15
N MET A 153 -3.74 7.58 0.99
CA MET A 153 -4.54 6.55 0.34
C MET A 153 -4.16 6.39 -1.13
N ALA A 154 -3.94 7.48 -1.86
CA ALA A 154 -3.43 7.42 -3.24
C ALA A 154 -2.08 6.67 -3.31
N ALA A 155 -1.15 6.95 -2.39
CA ALA A 155 0.12 6.23 -2.30
C ALA A 155 -0.10 4.72 -2.03
N LYS A 156 -1.01 4.33 -1.12
CA LYS A 156 -1.34 2.91 -0.88
C LYS A 156 -1.88 2.23 -2.14
N ILE A 157 -2.79 2.89 -2.87
CA ILE A 157 -3.38 2.36 -4.10
C ILE A 157 -2.30 2.12 -5.15
N ILE A 158 -1.39 3.08 -5.34
CA ILE A 158 -0.26 2.97 -6.27
C ILE A 158 0.64 1.79 -5.90
N LEU A 159 1.00 1.67 -4.61
CA LEU A 159 1.86 0.62 -4.11
C LEU A 159 1.22 -0.77 -4.26
N VAL A 160 -0.05 -0.92 -3.89
CA VAL A 160 -0.84 -2.14 -4.12
C VAL A 160 -0.89 -2.50 -5.61
N ARG A 161 -1.17 -1.52 -6.47
CA ARG A 161 -1.27 -1.74 -7.91
C ARG A 161 0.07 -2.18 -8.50
N ALA A 162 1.17 -1.56 -8.06
CA ALA A 162 2.52 -1.92 -8.49
C ALA A 162 2.88 -3.36 -8.12
N ILE A 163 2.59 -3.80 -6.89
CA ILE A 163 2.83 -5.19 -6.49
C ILE A 163 1.98 -6.16 -7.31
N HIS A 164 0.69 -5.86 -7.48
CA HIS A 164 -0.20 -6.71 -8.25
C HIS A 164 0.27 -6.89 -9.69
N GLN A 165 0.57 -5.80 -10.40
CA GLN A 165 1.04 -5.89 -11.78
C GLN A 165 2.34 -6.67 -11.89
N THR A 166 3.25 -6.49 -10.93
CA THR A 166 4.49 -7.27 -10.88
C THR A 166 4.20 -8.77 -10.70
N MET A 167 3.28 -9.14 -9.81
CA MET A 167 2.86 -10.53 -9.62
C MET A 167 2.19 -11.11 -10.87
N LYS A 168 1.34 -10.35 -11.56
CA LYS A 168 0.69 -10.79 -12.80
C LYS A 168 1.72 -11.12 -13.88
N LYS A 169 2.70 -10.22 -14.12
CA LYS A 169 3.80 -10.45 -15.07
C LYS A 169 4.61 -11.71 -14.76
N LEU A 170 4.83 -12.00 -13.47
CA LEU A 170 5.55 -13.20 -13.04
C LEU A 170 4.76 -14.50 -13.25
N LEU A 171 3.42 -14.45 -13.21
CA LEU A 171 2.54 -15.62 -13.37
C LEU A 171 2.20 -15.90 -14.84
N GLU A 172 2.20 -14.87 -15.70
CA GLU A 172 1.87 -15.01 -17.13
C GLU A 172 3.06 -15.49 -17.99
N GLY A 173 4.30 -15.38 -17.51
CA GLY A 173 5.49 -16.05 -18.08
C GLY A 173 6.15 -15.36 -19.29
N GLU A 174 7.32 -14.76 -19.01
CA GLU A 174 8.53 -14.54 -19.84
C GLU A 174 8.47 -13.84 -21.22
N ASP A 175 9.12 -12.66 -21.32
CA ASP A 175 10.13 -12.34 -22.35
C ASP A 175 11.07 -11.22 -21.82
N GLU A 176 12.39 -11.43 -22.00
CA GLU A 176 13.53 -10.52 -21.78
C GLU A 176 13.88 -10.03 -20.35
N ILE A 177 14.64 -10.86 -19.63
CA ILE A 177 15.82 -10.34 -18.91
C ILE A 177 17.05 -10.90 -19.63
N VAL A 178 17.30 -10.39 -20.83
CA VAL A 178 18.57 -10.58 -21.53
C VAL A 178 19.05 -9.19 -21.91
N SER A 179 20.23 -8.83 -21.40
CA SER A 179 21.02 -7.70 -21.85
C SER A 179 21.16 -7.75 -23.38
N GLN A 180 20.77 -6.71 -24.11
CA GLN A 180 21.40 -6.43 -25.41
C GLN A 180 21.26 -4.97 -25.81
N GLU A 181 22.41 -4.35 -26.00
CA GLU A 181 22.64 -3.19 -26.85
C GLU A 181 22.20 -3.52 -28.28
N ALA A 182 21.34 -2.69 -28.88
CA ALA A 182 21.26 -2.53 -30.33
C ALA A 182 20.61 -1.18 -30.69
N GLU A 183 21.29 -0.46 -31.57
CA GLU A 183 20.95 0.84 -32.12
C GLU A 183 19.74 0.82 -33.08
N CYS A 184 19.07 1.98 -33.10
CA CYS A 184 18.35 2.63 -34.22
C CYS A 184 16.97 2.13 -34.70
N ASP A 185 16.06 3.12 -34.63
CA ASP A 185 15.03 3.52 -35.61
C ASP A 185 13.80 2.63 -35.83
N GLN A 186 12.71 2.94 -35.11
CA GLN A 186 11.49 3.49 -35.72
C GLN A 186 10.45 3.89 -34.65
N GLU A 187 9.77 5.00 -34.91
CA GLU A 187 8.73 5.65 -34.10
C GLU A 187 7.51 4.74 -33.84
N ASP A 188 6.80 5.03 -32.75
CA ASP A 188 5.53 4.43 -32.30
C ASP A 188 5.57 3.03 -31.65
N SER A 189 6.23 2.93 -30.50
CA SER A 189 5.90 1.93 -29.48
C SER A 189 6.22 2.46 -28.08
N ILE A 190 5.20 2.57 -27.23
CA ILE A 190 5.35 2.99 -25.84
C ILE A 190 6.05 1.85 -25.08
N SER A 191 7.38 1.92 -25.06
CA SER A 191 8.25 1.01 -24.32
C SER A 191 7.93 1.04 -22.82
N PRO A 192 7.84 -0.13 -22.14
CA PRO A 192 7.87 -0.19 -20.69
C PRO A 192 9.27 0.22 -20.22
N ARG A 193 9.37 1.42 -19.65
CA ARG A 193 10.63 1.96 -19.13
C ARG A 193 11.27 0.98 -18.13
N THR A 194 12.44 0.48 -18.49
CA THR A 194 13.32 -0.37 -17.68
C THR A 194 13.72 0.34 -16.38
N ILE A 195 14.14 -0.44 -15.37
CA ILE A 195 14.62 0.01 -14.04
C ILE A 195 15.68 1.13 -14.14
N ASP A 196 16.32 1.28 -15.28
CA ASP A 196 17.35 2.28 -15.62
C ASP A 196 16.85 3.73 -15.61
N GLN A 197 15.54 3.96 -15.57
CA GLN A 197 14.95 5.31 -15.47
C GLN A 197 14.54 5.71 -14.05
N ILE A 198 14.69 4.82 -13.06
CA ILE A 198 14.48 5.18 -11.66
C ILE A 198 15.74 5.91 -11.19
N HIS A 199 15.64 7.24 -11.08
CA HIS A 199 16.70 8.05 -10.48
C HIS A 199 16.77 7.77 -8.98
N PHE A 200 17.60 6.80 -8.62
CA PHE A 200 18.03 6.61 -7.25
C PHE A 200 18.82 7.83 -6.79
N GLY A 201 18.49 8.36 -5.61
CA GLY A 201 19.28 9.42 -4.97
C GLY A 201 20.72 8.96 -4.69
N PRO A 202 21.65 9.89 -4.40
CA PRO A 202 23.04 9.57 -4.16
C PRO A 202 23.16 8.66 -2.95
N THR A 203 23.59 7.43 -3.18
CA THR A 203 23.80 6.43 -2.13
C THR A 203 25.14 5.75 -2.43
N ALA A 204 25.77 5.13 -1.43
CA ALA A 204 26.87 4.21 -1.70
C ALA A 204 26.39 3.13 -2.70
N ASP A 205 27.10 2.98 -3.82
CA ASP A 205 26.71 2.06 -4.91
C ASP A 205 26.45 0.64 -4.38
N GLU A 206 27.20 0.21 -3.36
CA GLU A 206 27.03 -1.10 -2.71
C GLU A 206 25.67 -1.28 -2.01
N ALA A 207 25.19 -0.26 -1.30
CA ALA A 207 23.91 -0.33 -0.58
C ALA A 207 22.72 -0.40 -1.56
N LYS A 208 22.79 0.42 -2.62
CA LYS A 208 21.84 0.37 -3.74
C LYS A 208 21.87 -0.99 -4.42
N GLN A 209 23.06 -1.49 -4.75
CA GLN A 209 23.22 -2.77 -5.43
C GLN A 209 22.68 -3.93 -4.59
N LYS A 210 22.94 -3.95 -3.28
CA LYS A 210 22.37 -4.93 -2.36
C LYS A 210 20.83 -4.92 -2.39
N LEU A 211 20.21 -3.73 -2.35
CA LEU A 211 18.76 -3.59 -2.42
C LEU A 211 18.17 -4.05 -3.76
N VAL A 212 18.85 -3.75 -4.87
CA VAL A 212 18.38 -4.11 -6.21
C VAL A 212 18.51 -5.62 -6.46
N ASP A 213 19.66 -6.21 -6.10
CA ASP A 213 20.04 -7.59 -6.43
C ASP A 213 19.43 -8.61 -5.47
N GLN A 214 19.35 -8.28 -4.18
CA GLN A 214 18.89 -9.20 -3.13
C GLN A 214 17.46 -8.89 -2.66
N GLY A 215 16.97 -7.68 -2.90
CA GLY A 215 15.69 -7.21 -2.36
C GLY A 215 14.48 -7.95 -2.93
N MET A 216 13.76 -8.64 -2.04
CA MET A 216 12.45 -9.22 -2.27
C MET A 216 11.37 -8.42 -1.53
N ILE A 217 10.30 -8.08 -2.23
CA ILE A 217 9.13 -7.41 -1.65
C ILE A 217 7.91 -8.31 -1.81
N PHE A 218 7.14 -8.44 -0.73
CA PHE A 218 5.87 -9.14 -0.74
C PHE A 218 4.91 -8.52 0.28
N PHE A 219 3.81 -7.95 -0.23
CA PHE A 219 2.62 -7.62 0.56
C PHE A 219 1.39 -7.55 -0.35
N ASN A 220 0.19 -7.65 0.21
CA ASN A 220 -1.05 -7.43 -0.53
C ASN A 220 -2.02 -6.49 0.19
N HIS A 221 -1.75 -6.07 1.42
CA HIS A 221 -2.62 -5.11 2.10
C HIS A 221 -1.87 -4.23 3.08
N PHE A 222 -2.53 -3.15 3.47
CA PHE A 222 -2.09 -2.25 4.53
C PHE A 222 -2.88 -2.48 5.81
N ILE A 223 -2.21 -2.31 6.96
CA ILE A 223 -2.90 -2.10 8.24
C ILE A 223 -2.40 -0.87 8.97
N LEU A 224 -3.24 -0.26 9.81
CA LEU A 224 -2.81 0.77 10.75
C LEU A 224 -2.10 0.17 11.97
N ILE A 225 -0.85 0.58 12.22
CA ILE A 225 -0.11 0.23 13.45
C ILE A 225 -0.10 1.41 14.43
N ARG A 226 -0.13 1.10 15.74
CA ARG A 226 -0.12 2.09 16.83
C ARG A 226 1.23 2.19 17.56
N TYR A 227 2.26 1.57 16.99
CA TYR A 227 3.61 1.50 17.54
C TYR A 227 4.63 1.76 16.45
N THR A 228 5.89 1.94 16.84
CA THR A 228 7.02 2.04 15.91
C THR A 228 7.61 0.63 15.74
N PRO A 229 7.70 0.09 14.51
CA PRO A 229 8.14 -1.29 14.31
C PRO A 229 9.66 -1.45 14.55
N ASN A 230 10.07 -2.70 14.73
CA ASN A 230 11.46 -3.13 14.83
C ASN A 230 11.68 -4.32 13.88
N ALA A 231 12.89 -4.83 13.79
CA ALA A 231 13.21 -5.95 12.88
C ALA A 231 12.33 -7.19 13.02
N LYS A 232 11.91 -7.55 14.23
CA LYS A 232 11.02 -8.69 14.46
C LYS A 232 9.63 -8.44 13.90
N HIS A 233 9.09 -7.23 14.12
CA HIS A 233 7.81 -6.83 13.53
C HIS A 233 7.85 -6.89 11.99
N PHE A 234 8.94 -6.43 11.35
CA PHE A 234 9.05 -6.52 9.89
C PHE A 234 9.10 -7.96 9.37
N MET A 235 9.71 -8.89 10.11
CA MET A 235 9.64 -10.32 9.79
C MET A 235 8.21 -10.86 9.89
N GLU A 236 7.47 -10.48 10.93
CA GLU A 236 6.05 -10.82 11.07
C GLU A 236 5.19 -10.25 9.95
N TYR A 237 5.47 -9.01 9.50
CA TYR A 237 4.76 -8.38 8.39
C TYR A 237 5.02 -9.11 7.07
N LEU A 238 6.28 -9.48 6.81
CA LEU A 238 6.64 -10.31 5.65
C LEU A 238 5.89 -11.65 5.69
N TYR A 239 5.81 -12.26 6.88
CA TYR A 239 5.11 -13.53 7.05
C TYR A 239 3.60 -13.47 6.82
N GLN A 240 3.00 -12.29 7.00
CA GLN A 240 1.57 -12.03 6.80
C GLN A 240 1.26 -11.43 5.41
N GLY A 241 2.28 -11.04 4.64
CA GLY A 241 2.10 -10.31 3.39
C GLY A 241 1.57 -8.91 3.60
N LEU A 242 2.12 -8.20 4.58
CA LEU A 242 1.57 -6.97 5.11
C LEU A 242 2.50 -5.77 4.90
N ALA A 243 1.94 -4.65 4.44
CA ALA A 243 2.49 -3.31 4.58
C ALA A 243 1.73 -2.56 5.69
N VAL A 244 2.29 -1.47 6.21
CA VAL A 244 1.70 -0.77 7.36
C VAL A 244 1.58 0.72 7.11
N GLN A 245 0.45 1.28 7.54
CA GLN A 245 0.27 2.70 7.81
C GLN A 245 0.79 2.97 9.22
N CYS A 246 1.68 3.93 9.35
CA CYS A 246 2.24 4.33 10.63
C CYS A 246 1.21 5.04 11.51
N LYS A 247 1.46 5.01 12.82
CA LYS A 247 0.68 5.78 13.79
C LYS A 247 0.76 7.29 13.47
N PRO A 248 -0.25 8.08 13.86
CA PRO A 248 -0.15 9.53 13.82
C PRO A 248 1.12 10.01 14.54
N LEU A 249 1.78 11.01 13.96
CA LEU A 249 3.03 11.60 14.48
C LEU A 249 4.22 10.63 14.53
N GLN A 250 4.18 9.51 13.78
CA GLN A 250 5.37 8.71 13.55
C GLN A 250 6.45 9.61 12.91
N PRO A 251 7.67 9.65 13.48
CA PRO A 251 8.75 10.41 12.87
C PRO A 251 9.12 9.83 11.50
N GLY A 252 9.17 10.70 10.49
CA GLY A 252 9.83 10.45 9.21
C GLY A 252 9.01 9.75 8.13
N PHE A 253 8.14 8.80 8.46
CA PHE A 253 7.41 8.01 7.45
C PHE A 253 5.93 7.84 7.78
N ASP A 254 5.09 7.93 6.75
CA ASP A 254 3.65 7.69 6.82
C ASP A 254 3.33 6.20 6.64
N GLN A 255 4.08 5.50 5.78
CA GLN A 255 3.88 4.07 5.51
C GLN A 255 5.20 3.31 5.47
N LEU A 256 5.15 2.01 5.75
CA LEU A 256 6.31 1.12 5.72
C LEU A 256 5.94 -0.21 5.07
N PHE A 257 6.88 -0.82 4.35
CA PHE A 257 6.78 -2.24 3.98
C PHE A 257 8.13 -2.94 4.11
N THR A 258 8.09 -4.26 4.33
CA THR A 258 9.29 -5.08 4.50
C THR A 258 9.99 -5.32 3.16
N ILE A 259 11.32 -5.21 3.17
CA ILE A 259 12.20 -5.74 2.13
C ILE A 259 13.01 -6.87 2.76
N TYR A 260 12.97 -8.06 2.16
CA TYR A 260 13.83 -9.17 2.57
C TYR A 260 15.03 -9.28 1.62
N LEU A 261 16.25 -9.20 2.16
CA LEU A 261 17.48 -9.32 1.39
C LEU A 261 17.86 -10.80 1.28
N LYS A 262 17.51 -11.42 0.16
CA LYS A 262 17.81 -12.84 -0.08
C LYS A 262 19.32 -13.00 -0.28
N PRO A 263 20.04 -13.76 0.58
CA PRO A 263 21.45 -14.02 0.39
C PRO A 263 21.70 -14.77 -0.93
N HIS A 264 22.83 -14.51 -1.58
CA HIS A 264 23.23 -15.20 -2.81
C HIS A 264 23.58 -16.68 -2.61
N THR A 265 23.86 -17.10 -1.38
CA THR A 265 24.14 -18.51 -1.09
C THR A 265 22.86 -19.33 -1.27
N ASP A 266 22.90 -20.37 -2.12
CA ASP A 266 21.85 -21.37 -2.40
C ASP A 266 21.45 -22.24 -1.19
N SER A 267 21.39 -21.66 0.00
CA SER A 267 20.71 -22.30 1.10
C SER A 267 19.22 -22.21 0.82
N ASN A 268 18.66 -23.27 0.25
CA ASN A 268 17.24 -23.63 0.27
C ASN A 268 16.72 -23.84 1.72
N SER A 269 17.26 -23.09 2.69
CA SER A 269 16.74 -22.99 4.03
C SER A 269 15.35 -22.39 3.93
N ALA A 270 14.33 -23.18 4.29
CA ALA A 270 12.96 -22.71 4.42
C ALA A 270 12.81 -21.64 5.54
N ILE A 271 13.86 -21.40 6.34
CA ILE A 271 13.83 -20.49 7.48
C ILE A 271 14.40 -19.14 7.06
N LEU A 272 13.55 -18.11 7.09
CA LEU A 272 13.95 -16.71 6.90
C LEU A 272 14.70 -16.21 8.15
N ASP A 273 15.77 -15.44 7.95
CA ASP A 273 16.55 -14.83 9.03
C ASP A 273 16.17 -13.35 9.22
N VAL A 274 15.90 -12.95 10.47
CA VAL A 274 15.60 -11.57 10.86
C VAL A 274 16.75 -10.61 10.52
N ASN A 275 17.98 -11.09 10.50
CA ASN A 275 19.14 -10.27 10.13
C ASN A 275 19.15 -9.87 8.65
N ASN A 276 18.36 -10.54 7.80
CA ASN A 276 18.22 -10.23 6.38
C ASN A 276 17.03 -9.31 6.09
N VAL A 277 16.35 -8.83 7.13
CA VAL A 277 15.23 -7.91 6.98
C VAL A 277 15.72 -6.46 6.92
N THR A 278 15.07 -5.69 6.05
CA THR A 278 15.12 -4.23 6.00
C THR A 278 13.73 -3.69 5.62
N TYR A 279 13.61 -2.39 5.38
CA TYR A 279 12.33 -1.76 5.10
C TYR A 279 12.41 -0.75 3.95
N CYS A 280 11.24 -0.46 3.40
CA CYS A 280 10.99 0.73 2.61
C CYS A 280 10.15 1.70 3.44
N GLY A 281 10.63 2.94 3.61
CA GLY A 281 9.87 4.04 4.18
C GLY A 281 9.22 4.90 3.12
N ILE A 282 7.92 5.15 3.26
CA ILE A 282 7.17 6.01 2.36
C ILE A 282 6.87 7.31 3.09
N GLN A 283 7.24 8.43 2.47
CA GLN A 283 6.76 9.73 2.88
C GLN A 283 5.95 10.35 1.75
N VAL A 284 4.70 10.69 2.06
CA VAL A 284 3.82 11.47 1.21
C VAL A 284 3.92 12.92 1.66
N LYS A 285 4.27 13.81 0.72
CA LYS A 285 4.35 15.24 1.00
C LYS A 285 2.99 15.88 0.72
N ASN A 286 2.47 16.55 1.75
CA ASN A 286 1.17 17.19 1.72
C ASN A 286 1.21 18.72 1.44
N HIS A 287 2.38 19.27 1.12
CA HIS A 287 2.54 20.70 0.85
C HIS A 287 2.65 20.99 -0.65
N LEU A 288 2.23 22.19 -1.06
CA LEU A 288 2.29 22.67 -2.45
C LEU A 288 3.75 22.89 -2.94
N ASP A 289 4.70 22.94 -2.01
CA ASP A 289 6.10 23.23 -2.31
C ASP A 289 6.90 21.98 -2.73
N SER A 290 8.01 22.22 -3.43
CA SER A 290 9.01 21.18 -3.71
C SER A 290 9.50 20.53 -2.40
N ILE A 291 9.95 19.27 -2.48
CA ILE A 291 10.50 18.53 -1.33
C ILE A 291 11.49 19.40 -0.56
N ASP A 292 11.19 19.71 0.70
CA ASP A 292 12.12 20.39 1.60
C ASP A 292 13.20 19.40 2.02
N TRP A 293 14.34 19.54 1.36
CA TRP A 293 15.52 18.71 1.55
C TRP A 293 16.21 18.94 2.90
N THR A 294 15.91 20.04 3.62
CA THR A 294 16.40 20.21 5.00
C THR A 294 15.80 19.16 5.95
N GLU A 295 14.68 18.54 5.56
CA GLU A 295 14.02 17.48 6.31
C GLU A 295 14.60 16.09 6.06
N SER A 296 15.63 15.92 5.22
CA SER A 296 16.21 14.60 4.92
C SER A 296 16.70 13.85 6.15
N SER A 297 17.20 14.59 7.13
CA SER A 297 17.60 14.07 8.44
C SER A 297 16.46 13.32 9.14
N LYS A 298 15.19 13.67 8.84
CA LYS A 298 14.01 13.02 9.40
C LYS A 298 13.74 11.63 8.82
N TRP A 299 14.30 11.30 7.67
CA TRP A 299 14.11 10.00 7.00
C TRP A 299 15.20 9.00 7.36
N THR A 300 16.12 9.36 8.26
CA THR A 300 17.22 8.49 8.67
C THR A 300 16.77 7.43 9.68
N SER A 301 17.43 6.28 9.67
CA SER A 301 17.24 5.19 10.65
C SER A 301 17.27 5.69 12.11
N CYS A 302 18.19 6.62 12.42
CA CYS A 302 18.31 7.24 13.74
C CYS A 302 17.09 8.11 14.11
N HIS A 303 16.51 8.84 13.17
CA HIS A 303 15.37 9.72 13.45
C HIS A 303 14.05 8.96 13.57
N VAL A 304 13.86 7.92 12.75
CA VAL A 304 12.61 7.16 12.70
C VAL A 304 12.45 6.17 13.85
N LYS A 305 13.51 5.96 14.63
CA LYS A 305 13.54 5.10 15.84
C LYS A 305 13.15 3.64 15.56
N ILE A 306 13.42 3.17 14.34
CA ILE A 306 13.24 1.77 13.96
C ILE A 306 14.48 1.01 14.41
N GLU A 307 14.31 0.09 15.35
CA GLU A 307 15.41 -0.64 15.97
C GLU A 307 15.68 -2.00 15.32
N GLY A 308 16.93 -2.45 15.40
CA GLY A 308 17.35 -3.80 15.01
C GLY A 308 17.57 -4.01 13.51
N ILE A 309 17.57 -2.96 12.70
CA ILE A 309 17.86 -3.02 11.26
C ILE A 309 19.28 -2.51 11.03
N ASN A 310 20.15 -3.38 10.52
CA ASN A 310 21.54 -3.06 10.18
C ASN A 310 21.81 -3.07 8.66
N ASN A 311 20.75 -3.20 7.87
CA ASN A 311 20.82 -3.32 6.42
C ASN A 311 20.50 -1.98 5.73
N PRO A 312 20.91 -1.83 4.46
CA PRO A 312 20.43 -0.75 3.61
C PRO A 312 18.90 -0.72 3.56
N TYR A 313 18.31 0.46 3.53
CA TYR A 313 16.86 0.65 3.45
C TYR A 313 16.51 1.64 2.34
N LEU A 314 15.27 1.50 1.84
CA LEU A 314 14.75 2.32 0.76
C LEU A 314 13.84 3.40 1.34
N VAL A 315 13.85 4.58 0.74
CA VAL A 315 12.88 5.64 0.99
C VAL A 315 12.23 6.05 -0.32
N ILE A 316 10.90 6.04 -0.38
CA ILE A 316 10.14 6.56 -1.51
C ILE A 316 9.43 7.83 -1.07
N LEU A 317 9.71 8.91 -1.80
CA LEU A 317 9.08 10.20 -1.58
C LEU A 317 8.01 10.41 -2.65
N PHE A 318 6.74 10.43 -2.25
CA PHE A 318 5.64 10.86 -3.10
C PHE A 318 5.45 12.36 -2.97
N ASN A 319 5.57 13.06 -4.09
CA ASN A 319 5.23 14.47 -4.18
C ASN A 319 4.29 14.68 -5.36
N PHE A 320 2.99 14.62 -5.10
CA PHE A 320 2.01 14.72 -6.18
C PHE A 320 1.75 16.16 -6.65
N MET A 321 2.15 17.18 -5.87
CA MET A 321 1.82 18.59 -6.13
C MET A 321 2.98 19.42 -6.66
N ALA A 322 4.22 19.02 -6.40
CA ALA A 322 5.36 19.83 -6.81
C ALA A 322 5.71 19.66 -8.29
N PRO A 323 6.23 20.72 -8.93
CA PRO A 323 6.82 20.61 -10.25
C PRO A 323 7.95 19.59 -10.26
N ILE A 324 8.02 18.76 -11.30
CA ILE A 324 9.12 17.81 -11.51
C ILE A 324 10.44 18.59 -11.49
N PRO A 325 11.37 18.29 -10.56
CA PRO A 325 12.63 19.01 -10.49
C PRO A 325 13.47 18.73 -11.73
N LYS A 326 13.97 19.80 -12.38
CA LYS A 326 14.84 19.68 -13.58
C LYS A 326 16.17 18.97 -13.32
N THR A 327 16.60 18.93 -12.06
CA THR A 327 17.78 18.21 -11.58
C THR A 327 17.44 17.55 -10.24
N PRO A 328 17.68 16.23 -10.07
CA PRO A 328 17.57 15.60 -8.75
C PRO A 328 18.52 16.30 -7.80
N ARG A 329 18.02 16.92 -6.73
CA ARG A 329 18.90 17.51 -5.72
C ARG A 329 19.57 16.37 -4.95
N LEU A 330 20.89 16.34 -5.08
CA LEU A 330 21.79 15.47 -4.33
C LEU A 330 21.90 16.05 -2.92
N LEU A 331 21.47 15.30 -1.91
CA LEU A 331 21.94 15.56 -0.55
C LEU A 331 23.02 14.55 -0.21
N PRO A 332 24.08 14.96 0.52
CA PRO A 332 24.86 14.01 1.28
C PRO A 332 23.90 13.40 2.31
N SER A 333 23.56 12.13 2.14
CA SER A 333 23.03 11.36 3.26
C SER A 333 24.23 11.08 4.18
N ASP A 334 24.15 11.55 5.42
CA ASP A 334 25.09 11.11 6.47
C ASP A 334 24.88 9.61 6.81
N ASP A 335 23.79 9.02 6.33
CA ASP A 335 23.46 7.60 6.45
C ASP A 335 23.76 6.86 5.13
N ASN A 336 24.92 6.20 5.09
CA ASN A 336 25.38 5.42 3.93
C ASN A 336 24.48 4.20 3.60
N GLN A 337 23.54 3.84 4.48
CA GLN A 337 22.61 2.73 4.28
C GLN A 337 21.31 3.18 3.59
N GLN A 338 21.08 4.48 3.44
CA GLN A 338 19.84 5.03 2.94
C GLN A 338 19.84 5.22 1.42
N THR A 339 18.87 4.62 0.73
CA THR A 339 18.61 4.85 -0.70
C THR A 339 17.29 5.58 -0.91
N PHE A 340 17.21 6.52 -1.87
CA PHE A 340 15.98 7.27 -2.17
C PHE A 340 15.45 7.04 -3.58
N ILE A 341 14.12 7.07 -3.73
CA ILE A 341 13.38 7.21 -4.99
C ILE A 341 12.38 8.36 -4.83
N GLN A 342 12.18 9.14 -5.89
CA GLN A 342 11.19 10.22 -5.92
C GLN A 342 10.14 9.93 -6.98
N ILE A 343 8.87 10.18 -6.64
CA ILE A 343 7.73 10.08 -7.55
C ILE A 343 7.03 11.44 -7.55
N HIS A 344 7.13 12.14 -8.69
CA HIS A 344 6.60 13.51 -8.87
C HIS A 344 5.36 13.57 -9.75
N SER A 345 4.97 12.47 -10.39
CA SER A 345 3.89 12.44 -11.37
C SER A 345 3.24 11.07 -11.42
N LEU A 346 1.91 11.04 -11.51
CA LEU A 346 1.14 9.81 -11.72
C LEU A 346 1.31 9.28 -13.15
N LYS A 347 1.64 10.14 -14.12
CA LYS A 347 1.76 9.78 -15.54
C LYS A 347 3.00 8.94 -15.85
N ASP A 348 4.01 9.01 -14.99
CA ASP A 348 5.27 8.26 -15.17
C ASP A 348 5.22 6.85 -14.54
N LEU A 349 4.11 6.50 -13.88
CA LEU A 349 3.95 5.23 -13.21
C LEU A 349 3.36 4.19 -14.15
N GLY A 350 4.22 3.32 -14.68
CA GLY A 350 3.81 2.22 -15.56
C GLY A 350 2.80 1.23 -14.94
N CYS A 351 2.56 1.31 -13.63
CA CYS A 351 1.52 0.54 -12.95
C CYS A 351 0.10 1.11 -13.07
N LEU A 352 -0.06 2.31 -13.62
CA LEU A 352 -1.34 2.99 -13.74
C LEU A 352 -1.77 3.08 -15.20
N THR A 353 -3.02 2.75 -15.49
CA THR A 353 -3.63 3.08 -16.78
C THR A 353 -4.14 4.52 -16.77
N PRO A 354 -4.37 5.14 -17.94
CA PRO A 354 -4.81 6.54 -17.99
C PRO A 354 -6.08 6.82 -17.17
N GLY A 355 -7.03 5.88 -17.14
CA GLY A 355 -8.26 5.99 -16.34
C GLY A 355 -7.98 6.00 -14.84
N ILE A 356 -7.12 5.10 -14.36
CA ILE A 356 -6.74 5.03 -12.94
C ILE A 356 -5.92 6.26 -12.55
N ALA A 357 -4.97 6.68 -13.38
CA ALA A 357 -4.17 7.88 -13.14
C ALA A 357 -5.08 9.11 -13.00
N SER A 358 -6.04 9.30 -13.91
CA SER A 358 -7.01 10.41 -13.84
C SER A 358 -7.90 10.34 -12.60
N ALA A 359 -8.31 9.15 -12.16
CA ALA A 359 -9.08 8.99 -10.92
C ALA A 359 -8.23 9.35 -9.68
N LEU A 360 -6.96 8.96 -9.65
CA LEU A 360 -6.04 9.32 -8.58
C LEU A 360 -5.72 10.82 -8.57
N GLU A 361 -5.59 11.47 -9.73
CA GLU A 361 -5.45 12.93 -9.84
C GLU A 361 -6.63 13.62 -9.13
N ARG A 362 -7.88 13.20 -9.43
CA ARG A 362 -9.07 13.75 -8.74
C ARG A 362 -9.03 13.57 -7.21
N LEU A 363 -8.57 12.41 -6.73
CA LEU A 363 -8.47 12.13 -5.30
C LEU A 363 -7.42 13.01 -4.60
N VAL A 364 -6.26 13.19 -5.25
CA VAL A 364 -5.12 13.94 -4.72
C VAL A 364 -5.36 15.45 -4.76
N ASP A 365 -6.06 15.92 -5.79
CA ASP A 365 -6.41 17.33 -6.04
C ASP A 365 -7.55 17.83 -5.15
N LEU A 366 -8.17 16.95 -4.35
CA LEU A 366 -9.11 17.39 -3.32
C LEU A 366 -8.41 18.36 -2.37
N GLU A 367 -8.71 19.66 -2.51
CA GLU A 367 -8.34 20.65 -1.52
C GLU A 367 -8.98 20.27 -0.18
N ALA A 368 -8.20 20.41 0.89
CA ALA A 368 -8.71 20.34 2.25
C ALA A 368 -9.68 21.51 2.46
N ASP A 369 -10.94 21.31 2.09
CA ASP A 369 -11.94 22.38 2.04
C ASP A 369 -12.97 22.23 3.17
N LEU A 370 -12.49 21.99 4.40
CA LEU A 370 -13.33 22.12 5.59
C LEU A 370 -13.77 23.57 5.81
N ILE A 371 -13.15 24.53 5.12
CA ILE A 371 -13.50 25.96 5.16
C ILE A 371 -14.78 26.25 4.35
N ARG A 372 -15.16 25.41 3.38
CA ARG A 372 -16.37 25.61 2.56
C ARG A 372 -17.64 24.95 3.07
N MET A 373 -17.59 24.16 4.15
CA MET A 373 -18.77 23.45 4.67
C MET A 373 -19.67 24.26 5.63
N GLY A 374 -19.42 25.54 5.88
CA GLY A 374 -20.36 26.37 6.66
C GLY A 374 -19.87 27.79 6.95
N THR A 375 -20.80 28.69 7.29
CA THR A 375 -20.52 30.07 7.65
C THR A 375 -19.45 30.15 8.74
N GLN A 376 -18.37 30.87 8.43
CA GLN A 376 -17.20 31.06 9.28
C GLN A 376 -17.59 31.59 10.67
N ASP A 377 -17.60 30.71 11.68
CA ASP A 377 -17.48 31.10 13.07
C ASP A 377 -16.19 30.52 13.67
N ALA A 378 -15.59 31.27 14.60
CA ALA A 378 -14.31 30.92 15.22
C ALA A 378 -14.37 29.62 16.05
N LYS A 379 -15.56 29.11 16.37
CA LYS A 379 -15.73 27.84 17.10
C LYS A 379 -15.61 26.65 16.17
N THR A 380 -16.18 26.76 14.97
CA THR A 380 -16.14 25.73 13.92
C THR A 380 -14.72 25.56 13.40
N GLU A 381 -14.01 26.68 13.16
CA GLU A 381 -12.59 26.64 12.78
C GLU A 381 -11.73 25.98 13.86
N ARG A 382 -11.96 26.33 15.14
CA ARG A 382 -11.23 25.75 16.26
C ARG A 382 -11.53 24.25 16.45
N TRP A 383 -12.77 23.82 16.20
CA TRP A 383 -13.15 22.41 16.26
C TRP A 383 -12.54 21.61 15.10
N ILE A 384 -12.55 22.17 13.88
CA ILE A 384 -11.90 21.58 12.70
C ILE A 384 -10.40 21.36 12.95
N LYS A 385 -9.72 22.39 13.49
CA LYS A 385 -8.32 22.31 13.91
C LYS A 385 -8.08 21.30 15.02
N LEU A 386 -9.08 21.04 15.87
CA LEU A 386 -8.99 20.03 16.94
C LEU A 386 -9.14 18.60 16.41
N VAL A 387 -9.99 18.41 15.39
CA VAL A 387 -10.34 17.09 14.83
C VAL A 387 -9.37 16.66 13.73
N ASN A 388 -8.82 17.60 12.98
CA ASN A 388 -7.78 17.35 11.99
C ASN A 388 -6.58 18.30 12.15
N PRO A 389 -5.83 18.19 13.27
CA PRO A 389 -4.72 19.09 13.60
C PRO A 389 -3.55 19.01 12.61
N LEU A 390 -3.49 17.98 11.76
CA LEU A 390 -2.45 17.81 10.74
C LEU A 390 -2.81 18.51 9.41
N ALA A 391 -4.09 18.69 9.11
CA ALA A 391 -4.54 19.35 7.88
C ALA A 391 -4.68 20.87 8.03
N TYR A 392 -4.84 21.38 9.26
CA TYR A 392 -5.01 22.81 9.55
C TYR A 392 -4.18 23.21 10.79
N PRO A 393 -2.91 23.63 10.60
CA PRO A 393 -2.06 24.09 11.70
C PRO A 393 -2.54 25.39 12.36
#